data_AF-A0A1W1ZAW0-F1
#
_entry.id   AF-A0A1W1ZAW0-F1
#
_cell.length_a   1.000
_cell.length_b   1.000
_cell.length_c   1.000
_cell.angle_alpha   90.00
_cell.angle_beta   90.00
_cell.angle_gamma   90.00
#
_symmetry.space_group_name_H-M   'P 1'
#
loop_
_entity.id
_entity.type
_entity.pdbx_description
1 polymer ?
#
loop_
_entity_poly.entity_id
_entity_poly.type
_entity_poly.pdbx_seq_one_letter_code
_entity_poly.pdbx_strand_id
1 'polypeptide(L)' 'MKWNPDNFKGILATVVVLCSFAYFFVITFFERNADPQVIIAIVAALSTTQQYYFGSSQGANKKDQIISDAINQNK' A
#
# COMPACT_ATOMS: atom_id res chain seq x y z
N MET A 1 8.54 -0.48 -22.96
CA MET A 1 7.71 -0.25 -21.75
C MET A 1 8.36 0.85 -20.92
N LYS A 2 7.73 2.03 -20.84
CA LYS A 2 8.18 3.09 -19.91
C LYS A 2 7.84 2.64 -18.49
N TRP A 3 8.85 2.54 -17.62
CA TRP A 3 8.68 2.19 -16.22
C TRP A 3 7.93 3.33 -15.51
N ASN A 4 6.70 3.06 -15.07
CA ASN A 4 5.88 4.03 -14.35
C ASN A 4 5.92 3.68 -12.85
N PRO A 5 6.53 4.52 -11.98
CA PRO A 5 6.65 4.23 -10.55
C PRO A 5 5.29 3.98 -9.87
N ASP A 6 4.20 4.52 -10.40
CA ASP A 6 2.86 4.31 -9.86
C ASP A 6 2.30 2.91 -10.12
N ASN A 7 2.72 2.25 -11.20
CA ASN A 7 2.35 0.84 -11.47
C ASN A 7 3.08 -0.11 -10.51
N PHE A 8 4.28 0.25 -10.08
CA PHE A 8 5.05 -0.54 -9.11
C PHE A 8 4.36 -0.56 -7.74
N LYS A 9 3.73 0.56 -7.34
CA LYS A 9 2.90 0.62 -6.14
C LYS A 9 1.84 -0.48 -6.25
N GLY A 10 1.01 -0.39 -7.30
CA GLY A 10 -0.07 -1.33 -7.66
C GLY A 10 0.28 -2.80 -7.43
N ILE A 11 1.38 -3.22 -8.04
CA ILE A 11 1.88 -4.60 -8.02
C ILE A 11 2.27 -5.03 -6.61
N LEU A 12 2.93 -4.16 -5.82
CA LEU A 12 3.37 -4.49 -4.47
C LEU A 12 2.20 -4.77 -3.53
N ALA A 13 1.12 -3.97 -3.58
CA ALA A 13 -0.08 -4.25 -2.78
C ALA A 13 -0.74 -5.58 -3.17
N THR A 14 -0.86 -5.84 -4.47
CA THR A 14 -1.42 -7.09 -4.97
C THR A 14 -0.64 -8.30 -4.48
N VAL A 15 0.70 -8.21 -4.45
CA VAL A 15 1.56 -9.29 -3.91
C VAL A 15 1.32 -9.50 -2.42
N VAL A 16 1.27 -8.45 -1.61
CA VAL A 16 1.02 -8.56 -0.16
C VAL A 16 -0.34 -9.20 0.13
N VAL A 17 -1.38 -8.80 -0.60
CA VAL A 17 -2.73 -9.36 -0.47
C VAL A 17 -2.74 -10.84 -0.89
N LEU A 18 -2.16 -11.18 -2.04
CA LEU A 18 -2.06 -12.56 -2.51
C LEU A 18 -1.32 -13.47 -1.50
N CYS A 19 -0.20 -13.01 -0.94
CA CYS A 19 0.54 -13.74 0.08
C CYS A 19 -0.28 -13.94 1.37
N SER A 20 -1.08 -12.94 1.76
CA SER A 20 -1.95 -13.02 2.94
C SER A 20 -3.04 -14.07 2.77
N PHE A 21 -3.68 -14.11 1.59
CA PHE A 21 -4.67 -15.14 1.25
C PHE A 21 -4.03 -16.51 1.15
N ALA A 22 -2.87 -16.64 0.50
CA ALA A 22 -2.16 -17.90 0.40
C ALA A 22 -1.82 -18.47 1.78
N TYR A 23 -1.33 -17.63 2.71
CA TYR A 23 -1.08 -18.04 4.09
C TYR A 23 -2.35 -18.53 4.79
N PHE A 24 -3.46 -17.78 4.67
CA PHE A 24 -4.74 -18.19 5.23
C PHE A 24 -5.18 -19.58 4.72
N PHE A 25 -5.14 -19.79 3.40
CA PHE A 25 -5.54 -21.08 2.82
C PHE A 25 -4.63 -22.22 3.28
N VAL A 26 -3.31 -22.02 3.36
CA VAL A 26 -2.39 -23.03 3.89
C VAL A 26 -2.76 -23.40 5.33
N ILE A 27 -3.02 -22.40 6.17
CA ILE A 27 -3.40 -22.62 7.57
C ILE A 27 -4.72 -23.40 7.67
N THR A 28 -5.71 -23.03 6.85
CA THR A 28 -7.03 -23.68 6.79
C THR A 28 -6.94 -25.12 6.26
N PHE A 29 -6.22 -25.37 5.17
CA PHE A 29 -6.13 -26.71 4.57
C PHE A 29 -5.27 -27.68 5.38
N PHE A 30 -4.25 -27.19 6.07
CA PHE A 30 -3.36 -28.03 6.89
C PHE A 30 -3.77 -28.11 8.37
N GLU A 31 -4.93 -27.54 8.74
CA GLU A 31 -5.44 -27.45 10.12
C GLU A 31 -4.35 -27.06 11.14
N ARG A 32 -3.46 -26.15 10.73
CA ARG A 32 -2.35 -25.70 11.58
C ARG A 32 -2.76 -24.52 12.42
N ASN A 33 -2.22 -24.43 13.63
CA ASN A 33 -2.31 -23.21 14.40
C ASN A 33 -1.53 -22.10 13.70
N ALA A 34 -2.13 -20.93 13.61
CA ALA A 34 -1.47 -19.78 13.01
C ALA A 34 -0.34 -19.28 13.90
N ASP A 35 0.84 -19.09 13.30
CA ASP A 35 1.97 -18.49 14.00
C ASP A 35 1.65 -17.00 14.27
N PRO A 36 1.65 -16.56 15.55
CA PRO A 36 1.40 -15.17 15.90
C PRO A 36 2.35 -14.19 15.21
N GLN A 37 3.62 -14.56 14.99
CA GLN A 37 4.61 -13.71 14.36
C GLN A 37 4.26 -13.42 12.89
N VAL A 38 3.75 -14.43 12.19
CA VAL A 38 3.36 -14.29 10.78
C VAL A 38 2.11 -13.41 10.64
N ILE A 39 1.15 -13.54 11.54
CA ILE A 39 -0.03 -12.65 11.57
C ILE A 39 0.40 -11.19 11.77
N ILE A 40 1.30 -10.94 12.72
CA ILE A 40 1.83 -9.59 12.99
C ILE A 40 2.53 -9.03 11.75
N ALA A 41 3.33 -9.84 11.05
CA ALA A 41 4.01 -9.43 9.82
C ALA A 41 3.01 -9.06 8.71
N ILE A 42 1.94 -9.85 8.54
CA ILE A 42 0.87 -9.57 7.57
C ILE A 42 0.19 -8.22 7.88
N VAL A 43 -0.19 -7.99 9.14
CA VAL A 43 -0.85 -6.75 9.55
C VAL A 43 0.07 -5.54 9.39
N ALA A 44 1.36 -5.68 9.72
CA ALA A 44 2.35 -4.63 9.52
C ALA A 44 2.56 -4.30 8.04
N ALA A 45 2.64 -5.32 7.17
CA ALA A 45 2.77 -5.16 5.74
C ALA A 45 1.54 -4.49 5.12
N LEU A 46 0.33 -4.88 5.54
CA LEU A 46 -0.92 -4.24 5.11
C LEU A 46 -1.01 -2.78 5.55
N SER A 47 -0.66 -2.48 6.80
CA SER A 47 -0.65 -1.10 7.33
C SER A 47 0.35 -0.22 6.58
N THR A 48 1.55 -0.74 6.31
CA THR A 48 2.58 -0.04 5.55
C THR A 48 2.13 0.20 4.11
N THR A 49 1.49 -0.79 3.48
CA THR A 49 0.92 -0.65 2.14
C THR A 49 -0.17 0.41 2.11
N GLN A 50 -1.11 0.38 3.06
CA GLN A 50 -2.16 1.41 3.16
C GLN A 50 -1.56 2.81 3.34
N GLN A 51 -0.58 2.99 4.23
CA GLN A 51 0.10 4.27 4.41
C GLN A 51 0.84 4.71 3.15
N TYR A 52 1.52 3.81 2.46
CA TYR A 52 2.26 4.13 1.24
C TYR A 52 1.34 4.63 0.12
N TYR A 53 0.14 4.05 -0.01
CA TYR A 53 -0.84 4.44 -1.03
C TYR A 53 -1.73 5.62 -0.63
N PHE A 54 -2.32 5.60 0.56
CA PHE A 54 -3.24 6.64 1.02
C PHE A 54 -2.52 7.84 1.63
N GLY A 55 -1.33 7.65 2.19
CA GLY A 55 -0.50 8.73 2.73
C GLY A 55 0.20 9.55 1.66
N SER A 56 0.67 8.93 0.56
CA SER A 56 1.31 9.67 -0.54
C SER A 56 0.32 10.48 -1.38
N SER A 57 -0.94 10.05 -1.47
CA SER A 57 -2.01 10.79 -2.18
C SER A 57 -2.39 12.11 -1.52
N GLN A 58 -2.28 12.25 -0.19
CA GLN A 58 -2.56 13.53 0.48
C GLN A 58 -1.45 14.56 0.31
N GLY A 59 -0.19 14.14 0.22
CA GLY A 59 0.96 15.05 0.12
C GLY A 59 1.15 15.68 -1.26
N ALA A 60 0.97 14.91 -2.33
CA ALA A 60 1.12 15.39 -3.70
C ALA A 60 0.01 16.39 -4.07
N ASN A 61 -1.25 16.06 -3.78
CA ASN A 61 -2.40 16.93 -4.06
C ASN A 61 -2.30 18.27 -3.31
N LYS A 62 -1.79 18.28 -2.07
CA LYS A 62 -1.56 19.53 -1.32
C LYS A 62 -0.45 20.39 -1.93
N LYS A 63 0.64 19.79 -2.40
CA LYS A 63 1.73 20.55 -3.05
C LYS A 63 1.25 21.21 -4.35
N ASP A 64 0.53 20.47 -5.18
CA ASP A 64 0.01 20.99 -6.44
C ASP A 64 -1.07 22.06 -6.22
N GLN A 65 -1.92 21.89 -5.20
CA GLN A 65 -2.87 22.93 -4.77
C GLN A 65 -2.17 24.18 -4.26
N ILE A 66 -1.16 24.06 -3.38
CA ILE A 66 -0.40 25.21 -2.87
C ILE A 66 0.29 25.98 -4.02
N ILE A 67 0.86 25.27 -4.99
CA ILE A 67 1.48 25.91 -6.16
C ILE A 67 0.42 26.62 -7.02
N SER A 68 -0.72 25.96 -7.27
CA SER A 68 -1.85 26.56 -7.99
C SER A 68 -2.39 27.82 -7.30
N ASP A 69 -2.55 27.78 -5.98
CA ASP A 69 -3.04 28.92 -5.18
C ASP A 69 -2.03 30.07 -5.15
N ALA A 70 -0.73 29.77 -5.06
CA ALA A 70 0.34 30.78 -5.10
C ALA A 70 0.46 31.47 -6.47
N ILE A 71 0.17 30.75 -7.56
CA ILE A 71 0.13 31.32 -8.92
C ILE A 71 -1.10 32.22 -9.09
N ASN A 72 -2.25 31.83 -8.53
CA ASN A 72 -3.49 32.60 -8.64
C ASN A 72 -3.53 33.84 -7.74
N GLN A 73 -2.79 33.88 -6.62
CA GLN A 73 -2.64 35.08 -5.78
C GLN A 73 -1.69 36.14 -6.37
N ASN A 74 -0.83 35.79 -7.33
CA ASN A 74 0.10 36.71 -8.00
C ASN A 74 -0.45 37.28 -9.32
N LYS A 75 -1.74 37.11 -9.60
CA LYS A 75 -2.48 37.78 -10.68
C LYS A 75 -3.48 38.77 -10.09
#